data_AF-A0A3S4JGN9-F1
#
_entry.id   AF-A0A3S4JGN9-F1
#
_cell.length_a   1.000
_cell.length_b   1.000
_cell.length_c   1.000
_cell.angle_alpha   90.00
_cell.angle_beta   90.00
_cell.angle_gamma   90.00
#
_symmetry.space_group_name_H-M   'P 1'
#
loop_
_entity.id
_entity.type
_entity.pdbx_description
1 polymer ?
#
loop_
_entity_poly.entity_id
_entity_poly.type
_entity_poly.pdbx_seq_one_letter_code
_entity_poly.pdbx_strand_id
1 'polypeptide(L)'
;MNIDNRWQWLTFLPWLMLIAWRLNVWRTWPAVCLCGLLLMSWPLWRPINASGWQVHMLDVGQGLAIAIVRGDKVILYDTGRAWPEGDSGQQVIIPWLRWHNLTPEGVILSHEHLDHRGGLRSLQQVWPSMWIRSPLGWQGHLPCFRGEQWQWQGLTFQAHWPLRESADRGNNRSCVVKSG
;
A
#
# COMPACT_ATOMS: atom_id res chain seq x y z
N MET A 1 11.51 5.43 -9.76
CA MET A 1 12.14 5.65 -8.44
C MET A 1 11.75 7.04 -7.96
N ASN A 2 10.86 7.14 -6.97
CA ASN A 2 10.48 8.43 -6.39
C ASN A 2 11.52 8.75 -5.30
N ILE A 3 12.53 9.56 -5.63
CA ILE A 3 13.54 9.99 -4.66
C ILE A 3 12.86 10.99 -3.73
N ASP A 4 12.68 10.60 -2.47
CA ASP A 4 12.11 11.47 -1.45
C ASP A 4 12.88 12.80 -1.43
N ASN A 5 12.17 13.94 -1.47
CA ASN A 5 12.75 15.29 -1.49
C ASN A 5 13.77 15.50 -0.36
N ARG A 6 13.64 14.73 0.72
CA ARG A 6 14.58 14.64 1.85
C ARG A 6 15.98 14.16 1.49
N TRP A 7 16.23 13.64 0.29
CA TRP A 7 17.57 13.18 -0.13
C TRP A 7 18.23 14.10 -1.15
N GLN A 8 17.50 15.06 -1.71
CA GLN A 8 18.03 15.97 -2.73
C GLN A 8 19.19 16.83 -2.22
N TRP A 9 19.20 17.17 -0.92
CA TRP A 9 20.30 17.96 -0.33
C TRP A 9 21.63 17.19 -0.24
N LEU A 10 21.61 15.85 -0.32
CA LEU A 10 22.84 15.05 -0.37
C LEU A 10 23.68 15.37 -1.61
N THR A 11 23.07 15.91 -2.67
CA THR A 11 23.80 16.34 -3.88
C THR A 11 24.78 17.50 -3.60
N PHE A 12 24.56 18.27 -2.52
CA PHE A 12 25.43 19.38 -2.13
C PHE A 12 26.58 18.96 -1.19
N LEU A 13 26.59 17.74 -0.66
CA LEU A 13 27.63 17.23 0.25
C LEU A 13 29.07 17.35 -0.30
N PRO A 14 29.35 16.96 -1.56
CA PRO A 14 30.72 17.01 -2.08
C PRO A 14 31.27 18.44 -2.14
N TRP A 15 30.40 19.39 -2.50
CA TRP A 15 30.74 20.81 -2.60
C TRP A 15 31.03 21.42 -1.23
N LEU A 16 30.22 21.09 -0.21
CA LEU A 16 30.43 21.53 1.16
C LEU A 16 31.72 20.95 1.77
N MET A 17 32.03 19.68 1.49
CA MET A 17 33.28 19.03 1.92
C MET A 17 34.52 19.69 1.29
N LEU A 18 34.47 20.01 -0.01
CA LEU A 18 35.56 20.70 -0.71
C LEU A 18 35.84 22.10 -0.14
N ILE A 19 34.78 22.86 0.18
CA ILE A 19 34.90 24.19 0.80
C ILE A 19 35.49 24.08 2.22
N ALA A 20 35.01 23.12 3.03
CA ALA A 20 35.52 22.89 4.38
C ALA A 20 37.00 22.47 4.38
N TRP A 21 37.44 21.63 3.43
CA TRP A 21 38.84 21.24 3.26
C TRP A 21 39.71 22.43 2.84
N ARG A 22 39.28 23.20 1.82
CA ARG A 22 40.02 24.37 1.31
C ARG A 22 40.22 25.46 2.35
N LEU A 23 39.23 25.67 3.23
CA LEU A 23 39.26 26.69 4.28
C LEU A 23 39.80 26.18 5.62
N ASN A 24 40.22 24.91 5.70
CA ASN A 24 40.77 24.28 6.89
C ASN A 24 39.86 24.35 8.14
N VAL A 25 38.54 24.44 7.90
CA VAL A 25 37.50 24.76 8.91
C VAL A 25 37.47 23.74 10.05
N TRP A 26 37.79 22.47 9.75
CA TRP A 26 37.88 21.40 10.74
C TRP A 26 38.94 21.59 11.83
N ARG A 27 39.96 22.41 11.57
CA ARG A 27 41.09 22.61 12.49
C ARG A 27 40.94 23.90 13.28
N THR A 28 40.24 24.87 12.70
CA THR A 28 40.05 26.20 13.27
C THR A 28 38.69 26.32 13.98
N TRP A 29 37.65 25.62 13.53
CA TRP A 29 36.26 25.72 14.04
C TRP A 29 35.61 24.33 14.18
N PRO A 30 36.16 23.40 14.99
CA PRO A 30 35.66 22.03 15.12
C PRO A 30 34.19 21.95 15.62
N ALA A 31 33.76 22.92 16.43
CA ALA A 31 32.37 23.02 16.88
C ALA A 31 31.38 23.26 15.71
N VAL A 32 31.79 24.00 14.67
CA VAL A 32 30.97 24.22 13.47
C VAL A 32 30.84 22.94 12.66
N CYS A 33 31.92 22.16 12.53
CA CYS A 33 31.86 20.86 11.89
C CYS A 33 30.90 19.91 12.62
N LEU A 34 30.95 19.87 13.96
CA LEU A 34 30.04 19.05 14.76
C LEU A 34 28.57 19.48 14.62
N CYS A 35 28.30 20.79 14.69
CA CYS A 35 26.94 21.32 14.49
C CYS A 35 26.42 21.05 13.07
N GLY A 36 27.28 21.19 12.05
CA GLY A 36 26.95 20.87 10.67
C GLY A 36 26.61 19.40 10.48
N LEU A 37 27.37 18.49 11.11
CA LEU A 37 27.11 17.04 11.08
C LEU A 37 25.80 16.69 11.77
N LEU A 38 25.52 17.30 12.92
CA LEU A 38 24.25 17.15 13.65
C LEU A 38 23.06 17.65 12.81
N LEU A 39 23.17 18.83 12.18
CA LEU A 39 22.14 19.37 11.30
C LEU A 39 21.92 18.51 10.05
N MET A 40 23.00 17.97 9.47
CA MET A 40 22.92 17.01 8.35
C MET A 40 22.31 15.68 8.76
N SER A 41 22.43 15.29 10.03
CA SER A 41 21.77 14.08 10.52
C SER A 41 20.25 14.27 10.64
N TRP A 42 19.74 15.50 10.83
CA TRP A 42 18.31 15.80 11.05
C TRP A 42 17.31 15.07 10.13
N PRO A 43 17.54 14.91 8.81
CA PRO A 43 16.65 14.19 7.91
C PRO A 43 16.67 12.67 8.10
N LEU A 44 17.55 12.11 8.93
CA LEU A 44 17.47 10.70 9.33
C LEU A 44 16.50 10.51 10.50
N TRP A 45 16.18 11.59 11.22
CA TRP A 45 15.43 11.55 12.48
C TRP A 45 13.97 11.94 12.29
N ARG A 46 13.60 12.59 11.16
CA ARG A 46 12.18 12.82 10.92
C ARG A 46 11.50 11.48 10.61
N PRO A 47 10.37 11.16 11.24
CA PRO A 47 9.57 10.02 10.81
C PRO A 47 9.28 10.16 9.31
N ILE A 48 9.29 9.04 8.58
CA ILE A 48 8.75 9.01 7.23
C ILE A 48 7.32 9.51 7.36
N ASN A 49 6.97 10.59 6.66
CA ASN A 49 5.66 11.21 6.78
C ASN A 49 4.62 10.19 6.29
N ALA A 50 4.04 9.43 7.21
CA ALA A 50 2.96 8.46 6.96
C ALA A 50 1.60 9.13 6.79
N SER A 51 1.59 10.46 6.57
CA SER A 51 0.37 11.25 6.43
C SER A 51 -0.34 11.00 5.10
N GLY A 52 0.39 10.57 4.06
CA GLY A 52 -0.18 10.18 2.78
C GLY A 52 -0.53 8.69 2.72
N TRP A 53 -1.67 8.38 2.11
CA TRP A 53 -1.96 7.05 1.59
C TRP A 53 -1.80 7.07 0.07
N GLN A 54 -1.58 5.89 -0.51
CA GLN A 54 -1.38 5.72 -1.94
C GLN A 54 -2.32 4.66 -2.48
N VAL A 55 -2.67 4.77 -3.76
CA VAL A 55 -3.40 3.74 -4.49
C VAL A 55 -2.57 3.32 -5.69
N HIS A 56 -2.34 2.02 -5.79
CA HIS A 56 -1.61 1.38 -6.89
C HIS A 56 -2.56 0.45 -7.62
N MET A 57 -2.77 0.67 -8.92
CA MET A 57 -3.46 -0.28 -9.78
C MET A 57 -2.43 -1.24 -10.33
N LEU A 58 -2.51 -2.52 -9.94
CA LEU A 58 -1.55 -3.53 -10.34
C LEU A 58 -1.95 -4.08 -11.72
N ASP A 59 -0.98 -4.16 -12.63
CA ASP A 59 -1.20 -4.82 -13.92
C ASP A 59 -1.23 -6.34 -13.74
N VAL A 60 -2.45 -6.87 -13.64
CA VAL A 60 -2.72 -8.30 -13.49
C VAL A 60 -3.27 -8.93 -14.78
N GLY A 61 -3.17 -8.22 -15.90
CA GLY A 61 -3.79 -8.60 -17.17
C GLY A 61 -5.30 -8.41 -17.16
N GLN A 62 -6.06 -9.51 -17.10
CA GLN A 62 -7.52 -9.46 -17.08
C GLN A 62 -8.05 -9.30 -15.65
N GLY A 63 -9.03 -8.41 -15.50
CA GLY A 63 -9.73 -8.16 -14.24
C GLY A 63 -9.16 -6.96 -13.48
N LEU A 64 -9.22 -7.00 -12.15
CA LEU A 64 -8.80 -5.89 -11.30
C LEU A 64 -7.96 -6.35 -10.10
N ALA A 65 -6.93 -5.56 -9.78
CA ALA A 65 -6.26 -5.60 -8.49
C ALA A 65 -5.75 -4.20 -8.14
N ILE A 66 -6.25 -3.65 -7.04
CA ILE A 66 -5.83 -2.34 -6.52
C ILE A 66 -5.24 -2.53 -5.12
N ALA A 67 -4.09 -1.94 -4.85
CA ALA A 67 -3.46 -1.88 -3.54
C ALA A 67 -3.60 -0.47 -2.94
N ILE A 68 -4.34 -0.37 -1.83
CA ILE A 68 -4.46 0.85 -1.03
C ILE A 68 -3.44 0.78 0.10
N VAL A 69 -2.41 1.61 0.04
CA VAL A 69 -1.21 1.52 0.88
C VAL A 69 -1.15 2.69 1.85
N ARG A 70 -0.88 2.41 3.13
CA ARG A 70 -0.57 3.42 4.14
C ARG A 70 0.46 2.86 5.12
N GLY A 71 1.62 3.51 5.21
CA GLY A 71 2.76 2.95 5.95
C GLY A 71 3.28 1.67 5.29
N ASP A 72 3.48 0.62 6.10
CA ASP A 72 3.85 -0.73 5.66
C ASP A 72 2.64 -1.65 5.45
N LYS A 73 1.41 -1.12 5.55
CA LYS A 73 0.17 -1.88 5.48
C LYS A 73 -0.55 -1.64 4.17
N VAL A 74 -1.33 -2.64 3.75
CA VAL A 74 -2.14 -2.56 2.53
C VAL A 74 -3.48 -3.27 2.67
N ILE A 75 -4.51 -2.66 2.09
CA ILE A 75 -5.76 -3.34 1.72
C ILE A 75 -5.73 -3.56 0.21
N LEU A 76 -6.06 -4.78 -0.21
CA LEU A 76 -6.31 -5.09 -1.61
C LEU A 76 -7.79 -4.91 -1.94
N TYR A 77 -8.09 -4.34 -3.09
CA TYR A 77 -9.41 -4.38 -3.70
C TYR A 77 -9.31 -5.23 -4.97
N ASP A 78 -9.99 -6.38 -4.95
CA ASP A 78 -9.82 -7.48 -5.89
C ASP A 78 -8.40 -8.05 -5.98
N THR A 79 -8.26 -9.18 -6.67
CA THR A 79 -7.06 -10.03 -6.67
C THR A 79 -6.71 -10.59 -8.05
N GLY A 80 -7.26 -10.00 -9.12
CA GLY A 80 -7.04 -10.43 -10.50
C GLY A 80 -7.57 -11.82 -10.81
N ARG A 81 -7.07 -12.41 -11.89
CA ARG A 81 -7.53 -13.69 -12.46
C ARG A 81 -6.79 -14.92 -11.96
N ALA A 82 -7.41 -16.07 -12.15
CA ALA A 82 -6.75 -17.38 -12.07
C ALA A 82 -6.95 -18.17 -13.38
N TRP A 83 -6.00 -19.05 -13.67
CA TRP A 83 -5.96 -19.92 -14.84
C TRP A 83 -5.34 -21.28 -14.44
N PRO A 84 -5.35 -22.31 -15.30
CA PRO A 84 -4.98 -23.68 -14.90
C PRO A 84 -3.57 -23.79 -14.30
N GLU A 85 -2.62 -22.99 -14.81
CA GLU A 85 -1.21 -23.03 -14.40
C GLU A 85 -0.84 -21.98 -13.33
N GLY A 86 -1.78 -21.13 -12.87
CA GLY A 86 -1.45 -20.11 -11.86
C GLY A 86 -2.52 -19.04 -11.63
N ASP A 87 -2.17 -18.04 -10.83
CA ASP A 87 -3.05 -16.91 -10.52
C ASP A 87 -2.27 -15.60 -10.37
N SER A 88 -2.97 -14.48 -10.51
CA SER A 88 -2.43 -13.13 -10.35
C SER A 88 -1.86 -12.89 -8.94
N GLY A 89 -2.38 -13.58 -7.93
CA GLY A 89 -1.86 -13.55 -6.56
C GLY A 89 -0.41 -14.01 -6.49
N GLN A 90 -0.12 -15.21 -7.00
CA GLN A 90 1.24 -15.79 -6.98
C GLN A 90 2.21 -15.07 -7.91
N GLN A 91 1.75 -14.67 -9.10
CA GLN A 91 2.66 -14.16 -10.13
C GLN A 91 2.92 -12.65 -10.04
N VAL A 92 1.97 -11.88 -9.52
CA VAL A 92 2.05 -10.41 -9.52
C VAL A 92 1.95 -9.85 -8.11
N ILE A 93 0.86 -10.15 -7.40
CA ILE A 93 0.52 -9.45 -6.16
C ILE A 93 1.49 -9.81 -5.03
N ILE A 94 1.73 -11.10 -4.75
CA ILE A 94 2.64 -11.55 -3.69
C ILE A 94 4.07 -11.04 -3.90
N PRO A 95 4.69 -11.19 -5.10
CA PRO A 95 6.02 -10.63 -5.36
C PRO A 95 6.07 -9.12 -5.19
N TRP A 96 5.06 -8.39 -5.69
CA TRP A 96 4.98 -6.94 -5.57
C TRP A 96 4.90 -6.49 -4.09
N LEU A 97 4.04 -7.12 -3.29
CA LEU A 97 3.92 -6.86 -1.86
C LEU A 97 5.25 -7.06 -1.12
N ARG A 98 5.94 -8.17 -1.41
CA ARG A 98 7.25 -8.48 -0.81
C ARG A 98 8.32 -7.47 -1.23
N TRP A 99 8.37 -7.12 -2.52
CA TRP A 99 9.31 -6.14 -3.04
C TRP A 99 9.15 -4.76 -2.38
N HIS A 100 7.91 -4.36 -2.11
CA HIS A 100 7.59 -3.11 -1.44
C HIS A 100 7.57 -3.19 0.09
N ASN A 101 7.92 -4.35 0.68
CA ASN A 101 7.87 -4.61 2.12
C ASN A 101 6.50 -4.27 2.75
N LEU A 102 5.42 -4.61 2.04
CA LEU A 102 4.05 -4.37 2.45
C LEU A 102 3.42 -5.62 3.05
N THR A 103 2.72 -5.44 4.16
CA THR A 103 1.93 -6.48 4.83
C THR A 103 0.45 -6.27 4.53
N PRO A 104 -0.21 -7.18 3.80
CA PRO A 104 -1.63 -7.06 3.56
C PRO A 104 -2.41 -7.38 4.84
N GLU A 105 -3.37 -6.52 5.17
CA GLU A 105 -4.24 -6.68 6.36
C GLU A 105 -5.66 -7.08 5.97
N GLY A 106 -6.06 -6.83 4.73
CA GLY A 106 -7.36 -7.27 4.25
C GLY A 106 -7.56 -7.20 2.75
N VAL A 107 -8.62 -7.86 2.29
CA VAL A 107 -9.08 -7.87 0.91
C VAL A 107 -10.54 -7.44 0.86
N ILE A 108 -10.86 -6.48 0.01
CA ILE A 108 -12.23 -6.14 -0.40
C ILE A 108 -12.44 -6.82 -1.75
N LEU A 109 -13.27 -7.85 -1.79
CA LEU A 109 -13.63 -8.54 -3.03
C LEU A 109 -14.94 -7.95 -3.56
N SER A 110 -14.89 -7.41 -4.78
CA SER A 110 -16.04 -6.77 -5.42
C SER A 110 -17.15 -7.79 -5.69
N HIS A 111 -16.85 -8.88 -6.38
CA HIS A 111 -17.80 -9.95 -6.73
C HIS A 111 -17.08 -11.28 -7.03
N GLU A 112 -17.83 -12.32 -7.39
CA GLU A 112 -17.38 -13.72 -7.46
C GLU A 112 -16.67 -14.13 -8.76
N HIS A 113 -16.57 -13.26 -9.76
CA HIS A 113 -15.96 -13.64 -11.03
C HIS A 113 -14.46 -13.93 -10.88
N LEU A 114 -13.99 -14.90 -11.67
CA LEU A 114 -12.65 -15.46 -11.53
C LEU A 114 -11.53 -14.45 -11.78
N ASP A 115 -11.78 -13.45 -12.62
CA ASP A 115 -10.90 -12.32 -12.91
C ASP A 115 -10.85 -11.26 -11.80
N HIS A 116 -11.64 -11.41 -10.74
CA HIS A 116 -11.57 -10.57 -9.55
C HIS A 116 -11.07 -11.35 -8.32
N ARG A 117 -11.49 -12.60 -8.15
CA ARG A 117 -11.13 -13.42 -6.97
C ARG A 117 -9.96 -14.37 -7.17
N GLY A 118 -9.34 -14.38 -8.35
CA GLY A 118 -8.41 -15.42 -8.77
C GLY A 118 -7.21 -15.59 -7.83
N GLY A 119 -6.59 -14.49 -7.40
CA GLY A 119 -5.45 -14.52 -6.49
C GLY A 119 -5.79 -14.72 -5.01
N LEU A 120 -7.08 -14.69 -4.63
CA LEU A 120 -7.50 -14.65 -3.22
C LEU A 120 -6.99 -15.86 -2.42
N ARG A 121 -7.09 -17.08 -2.97
CA ARG A 121 -6.67 -18.31 -2.29
C ARG A 121 -5.17 -18.30 -2.00
N SER A 122 -4.37 -17.91 -2.98
CA SER A 122 -2.92 -17.82 -2.86
C SER A 122 -2.50 -16.77 -1.83
N LEU A 123 -3.21 -15.64 -1.78
CA LEU A 123 -3.01 -14.63 -0.73
C LEU A 123 -3.33 -15.18 0.66
N GLN A 124 -4.46 -15.87 0.86
CA GLN A 124 -4.83 -16.47 2.14
C GLN A 124 -3.83 -17.52 2.63
N GLN A 125 -3.18 -18.25 1.71
CA GLN A 125 -2.14 -19.22 2.07
C GLN A 125 -0.89 -18.53 2.65
N VAL A 126 -0.54 -17.35 2.15
CA VAL A 126 0.65 -16.61 2.61
C VAL A 126 0.32 -15.75 3.84
N TRP A 127 -0.86 -15.14 3.89
CA TRP A 127 -1.32 -14.27 4.98
C TRP A 127 -2.70 -14.69 5.50
N PRO A 128 -2.78 -15.76 6.31
CA PRO A 128 -4.05 -16.34 6.75
C PRO A 128 -4.85 -15.44 7.72
N SER A 129 -4.19 -14.43 8.31
CA SER A 129 -4.83 -13.49 9.25
C SER A 129 -5.55 -12.33 8.56
N MET A 130 -5.45 -12.19 7.23
CA MET A 130 -6.17 -11.13 6.52
C MET A 130 -7.67 -11.30 6.64
N TRP A 131 -8.37 -10.21 6.95
CA TRP A 131 -9.82 -10.20 6.83
C TRP A 131 -10.23 -10.08 5.37
N ILE A 132 -11.40 -10.61 5.03
CA ILE A 132 -11.97 -10.48 3.69
C ILE A 132 -13.33 -9.82 3.83
N ARG A 133 -13.61 -8.81 3.02
CA ARG A 133 -14.94 -8.18 2.91
C ARG A 133 -15.52 -8.45 1.53
N SER A 134 -16.76 -8.88 1.47
CA SER A 134 -17.46 -9.03 0.18
C SER A 134 -18.98 -9.03 0.33
N PRO A 135 -19.74 -8.89 -0.77
CA PRO A 135 -21.20 -8.97 -0.76
C PRO A 135 -21.73 -10.41 -0.92
N LEU A 136 -20.83 -11.41 -0.89
CA LEU A 136 -21.10 -12.80 -1.28
C LEU A 136 -21.64 -13.67 -0.14
N GLY A 137 -21.46 -13.25 1.11
CA GLY A 137 -21.88 -14.03 2.29
C GLY A 137 -21.12 -15.35 2.48
N TRP A 138 -19.93 -15.48 1.87
CA TRP A 138 -19.08 -16.66 2.05
C TRP A 138 -18.52 -16.75 3.47
N GLN A 139 -18.26 -17.97 3.93
CA GLN A 139 -17.74 -18.20 5.28
C GLN A 139 -16.42 -17.45 5.49
N GLY A 140 -16.31 -16.73 6.62
CA GLY A 140 -15.13 -15.92 6.95
C GLY A 140 -15.07 -14.55 6.26
N HIS A 141 -16.03 -14.22 5.39
CA HIS A 141 -16.13 -12.89 4.81
C HIS A 141 -16.97 -11.97 5.71
N LEU A 142 -16.40 -10.83 6.06
CA LEU A 142 -17.12 -9.69 6.60
C LEU A 142 -18.03 -9.07 5.53
N PRO A 143 -19.14 -8.45 5.92
CA PRO A 143 -20.07 -7.86 4.96
C PRO A 143 -19.46 -6.65 4.23
N CYS A 144 -19.83 -6.53 2.96
CA CYS A 144 -19.77 -5.27 2.22
C CYS A 144 -21.14 -5.00 1.59
N PHE A 145 -21.95 -4.19 2.27
CA PHE A 145 -23.26 -3.73 1.79
C PHE A 145 -23.40 -2.24 2.06
N ARG A 146 -24.26 -1.56 1.31
CA ARG A 146 -24.53 -0.13 1.49
C ARG A 146 -24.81 0.18 2.97
N GLY A 147 -24.09 1.16 3.50
CA GLY A 147 -24.22 1.62 4.89
C GLY A 147 -23.18 1.04 5.83
N GLU A 148 -22.52 -0.07 5.47
CA GLU A 148 -21.39 -0.59 6.24
C GLU A 148 -20.22 0.40 6.19
N GLN A 149 -19.59 0.61 7.34
CA GLN A 149 -18.41 1.47 7.49
C GLN A 149 -17.37 0.79 8.36
N TRP A 150 -16.10 1.00 8.04
CA TRP A 150 -15.00 0.54 8.88
C TRP A 150 -13.81 1.48 8.77
N GLN A 151 -12.95 1.43 9.78
CA GLN A 151 -11.71 2.18 9.80
C GLN A 151 -10.53 1.25 9.58
N TRP A 152 -9.53 1.74 8.85
CA TRP A 152 -8.26 1.06 8.65
C TRP A 152 -7.15 2.09 8.58
N GLN A 153 -6.16 1.97 9.48
CA GLN A 153 -5.02 2.88 9.54
C GLN A 153 -5.44 4.36 9.53
N GLY A 154 -6.57 4.72 10.16
CA GLY A 154 -7.12 6.08 10.16
C GLY A 154 -7.76 6.55 8.84
N LEU A 155 -7.96 5.67 7.86
CA LEU A 155 -8.84 5.88 6.70
C LEU A 155 -10.22 5.31 7.02
N THR A 156 -11.27 6.03 6.64
CA THR A 156 -12.65 5.56 6.76
C THR A 156 -13.11 5.01 5.42
N PHE A 157 -13.52 3.76 5.42
CA PHE A 157 -14.16 3.12 4.29
C PHE A 157 -15.67 3.08 4.49
N GLN A 158 -16.40 3.44 3.44
CA GLN A 158 -17.85 3.31 3.39
C GLN A 158 -18.23 2.47 2.18
N ALA A 159 -19.02 1.41 2.41
CA ALA A 159 -19.65 0.67 1.34
C ALA A 159 -20.88 1.44 0.84
N HIS A 160 -20.92 1.72 -0.46
CA HIS A 160 -22.01 2.44 -1.14
C HIS A 160 -22.95 1.50 -1.90
N TRP A 161 -22.48 0.32 -2.27
CA TRP A 161 -23.22 -0.71 -2.99
C TRP A 161 -22.61 -2.08 -2.63
N PRO A 162 -23.36 -3.20 -2.68
CA PRO A 162 -24.78 -3.36 -3.03
C PRO A 162 -25.77 -3.12 -1.88
N LEU A 163 -27.05 -3.01 -2.21
CA LEU A 163 -28.13 -3.15 -1.21
C LEU A 163 -28.16 -4.60 -0.69
N ARG A 164 -28.38 -4.77 0.61
CA ARG A 164 -28.38 -6.10 1.26
C ARG A 164 -29.47 -7.04 0.69
N GLU A 165 -30.60 -6.48 0.28
CA GLU A 165 -31.74 -7.21 -0.27
C GLU A 165 -31.71 -7.35 -1.80
N SER A 166 -30.65 -6.87 -2.48
CA SER A 166 -30.59 -6.98 -3.93
C SER A 166 -30.48 -8.45 -4.38
N ALA A 167 -31.29 -8.81 -5.38
CA ALA A 167 -31.24 -10.09 -6.08
C ALA A 167 -30.13 -10.15 -7.16
N ASP A 168 -29.39 -9.05 -7.36
CA ASP A 168 -28.30 -8.96 -8.34
C ASP A 168 -27.21 -10.00 -8.08
N ARG A 169 -26.41 -10.28 -9.12
CA ARG A 169 -25.24 -11.18 -9.08
C ARG A 169 -24.13 -10.64 -9.96
N GLY A 170 -22.92 -11.19 -9.80
CA GLY A 170 -21.74 -10.77 -10.54
C GLY A 170 -21.53 -9.26 -10.46
N ASN A 171 -21.25 -8.65 -11.62
CA ASN A 171 -20.93 -7.24 -11.75
C ASN A 171 -21.95 -6.30 -11.08
N ASN A 172 -23.25 -6.61 -11.19
CA ASN A 172 -24.32 -5.77 -10.65
C ASN A 172 -24.40 -5.81 -9.12
N ARG A 173 -23.73 -6.78 -8.48
CA ARG A 173 -23.66 -6.90 -7.02
C ARG A 173 -22.28 -6.53 -6.47
N SER A 174 -21.46 -5.82 -7.25
CA SER A 174 -20.10 -5.45 -6.82
C SER A 174 -20.08 -4.63 -5.53
N CYS A 175 -19.22 -4.98 -4.59
CA CYS A 175 -18.93 -4.14 -3.42
C CYS A 175 -18.24 -2.85 -3.85
N VAL A 176 -18.93 -1.71 -3.81
CA VAL A 176 -18.35 -0.40 -4.17
C VAL A 176 -18.03 0.36 -2.89
N VAL A 177 -16.78 0.81 -2.77
CA VAL A 177 -16.29 1.48 -1.57
C VAL A 177 -15.80 2.89 -1.88
N LYS A 178 -16.01 3.80 -0.93
CA LYS A 178 -15.37 5.12 -0.90
C LYS A 178 -14.42 5.14 0.29
N SER A 179 -13.19 5.60 0.08
CA SER A 179 -12.23 5.92 1.13
C SER A 179 -12.19 7.43 1.37
N GLY A 180 -12.09 7.85 2.63
CA GLY A 180 -12.02 9.24 3.07
C GLY A 180 -11.32 9.41 4.41
#